data_AF-A6JHZ1-F1
#
_entry.id   AF-A6JHZ1-F1
#
_cell.length_a   1.000
_cell.length_b   1.000
_cell.length_c   1.000
_cell.angle_alpha   90.00
_cell.angle_beta   90.00
_cell.angle_gamma   90.00
#
_symmetry.space_group_name_H-M   'P 1'
#
loop_
_entity.id
_entity.type
_entity.pdbx_description
1 polymer ?
#
loop_
_entity_poly.entity_id
_entity_poly.type
_entity_poly.pdbx_seq_one_letter_code
_entity_poly.pdbx_strand_id
1 'polypeptide(L)' 'MLCCFMFQCVKKAILEDLQKVGKEGGLKSFEQVKSIFVHPEPFSIENGLLTPTLKAKRVELAKFFQTQIKSLYESIEE' A
#
# COMPACT_ATOMS: atom_id res chain seq x y z
N MET A 1 14.16 5.49 -18.09
CA MET A 1 14.67 4.20 -17.57
C MET A 1 15.11 4.28 -16.10
N LEU A 2 15.92 5.27 -15.69
CA LEU A 2 16.37 5.46 -14.29
C LEU A 2 15.24 5.65 -13.25
N CYS A 3 14.20 6.44 -13.55
CA CYS A 3 13.10 6.71 -12.61
C CYS A 3 12.27 5.44 -12.26
N CYS A 4 12.04 4.57 -13.25
CA CYS A 4 11.31 3.32 -13.04
C CYS A 4 12.11 2.35 -12.13
N PHE A 5 13.43 2.31 -12.29
CA PHE A 5 14.31 1.49 -11.46
C PHE A 5 14.32 1.96 -10.00
N MET A 6 14.41 3.27 -9.76
CA MET A 6 14.35 3.84 -8.42
C MET A 6 13.03 3.52 -7.70
N PHE A 7 11.90 3.61 -8.41
CA PHE A 7 10.59 3.32 -7.81
C PHE A 7 10.45 1.84 -7.39
N GLN A 8 11.02 0.92 -8.16
CA GLN A 8 11.05 -0.51 -7.79
C GLN A 8 11.91 -0.77 -6.55
N CYS A 9 13.07 -0.10 -6.43
CA CYS A 9 13.91 -0.19 -5.23
C CYS A 9 13.19 0.30 -3.98
N VAL A 10 12.51 1.45 -4.06
CA VAL A 10 11.74 2.01 -2.94
C VAL A 10 10.58 1.10 -2.55
N LYS A 11 9.80 0.61 -3.52
CA LYS A 11 8.72 -0.34 -3.27
C LYS A 11 9.22 -1.58 -2.55
N LYS A 12 10.35 -2.15 -2.99
CA LYS A 12 10.95 -3.32 -2.36
C LYS A 12 11.39 -3.04 -0.93
N ALA A 13 12.09 -1.94 -0.69
CA ALA A 13 12.57 -1.56 0.64
C ALA A 13 11.40 -1.38 1.65
N ILE A 14 10.31 -0.73 1.24
CA ILE A 14 9.12 -0.55 2.09
C ILE A 14 8.48 -1.90 2.41
N LEU A 15 8.36 -2.79 1.42
CA LEU A 15 7.75 -4.10 1.61
C LEU A 15 8.56 -4.98 2.57
N GLU A 16 9.89 -4.98 2.43
CA GLU A 16 10.80 -5.72 3.32
C GLU A 16 10.68 -5.22 4.77
N ASP A 17 10.60 -3.91 4.97
CA ASP A 17 10.44 -3.32 6.31
C ASP A 17 9.08 -3.68 6.94
N LEU A 18 7.98 -3.59 6.17
CA LEU A 18 6.65 -4.01 6.63
C LEU A 18 6.64 -5.49 7.06
N GLN A 19 7.28 -6.37 6.29
CA GLN A 19 7.36 -7.79 6.62
C GLN A 19 8.24 -8.05 7.84
N LYS A 20 9.33 -7.30 8.00
CA LYS A 20 10.19 -7.39 9.19
C LYS A 20 9.41 -6.99 10.44
N VAL A 21 8.77 -5.83 10.44
CA VAL A 21 7.95 -5.34 11.57
C VAL A 21 6.82 -6.33 11.87
N GLY A 22 6.15 -6.87 10.85
CA GLY A 22 5.11 -7.86 11.04
C GLY A 22 5.62 -9.14 11.72
N LYS A 23 6.79 -9.65 11.30
CA LYS A 23 7.41 -10.83 11.91
C LYS A 23 7.83 -10.59 13.36
N GLU A 24 8.45 -9.44 13.63
CA GLU A 24 8.84 -9.02 14.98
C GLU A 24 7.61 -8.83 15.89
N GLY A 25 6.49 -8.37 15.32
CA GLY A 25 5.19 -8.26 16.00
C GLY A 25 4.42 -9.58 16.14
N GLY A 26 4.96 -10.71 15.67
CA GLY A 26 4.33 -12.03 15.79
C GLY A 26 3.20 -12.31 14.80
N LEU A 27 3.06 -11.52 13.73
CA LEU A 27 2.06 -11.75 12.69
C LEU A 27 2.35 -13.03 11.90
N LYS A 28 1.31 -13.84 11.70
CA LYS A 28 1.38 -15.09 10.93
C LYS A 28 1.57 -14.80 9.44
N SER A 29 2.06 -15.78 8.69
CA SER A 29 2.33 -15.61 7.25
C SER A 29 1.13 -15.12 6.43
N PHE A 30 -0.10 -15.46 6.82
CA PHE A 30 -1.31 -15.00 6.12
C PHE A 30 -1.75 -13.57 6.50
N GLU A 31 -1.21 -13.01 7.58
CA GLU A 31 -1.42 -11.62 8.01
C GLU A 31 -0.36 -10.68 7.43
N GLN A 32 0.71 -11.24 6.86
CA GLN A 32 1.80 -10.47 6.24
C GLN A 32 1.37 -9.84 4.92
N VAL A 33 1.83 -8.60 4.69
CA VAL A 33 1.61 -7.90 3.43
C VAL A 33 2.42 -8.59 2.32
N LYS A 34 1.72 -9.05 1.27
CA LYS A 34 2.32 -9.75 0.12
C LYS A 34 2.78 -8.81 -1.00
N SER A 35 2.08 -7.69 -1.20
CA SER A 35 2.39 -6.71 -2.25
C SER A 35 1.84 -5.34 -1.87
N ILE A 36 2.45 -4.28 -2.40
CA ILE A 36 2.06 -2.89 -2.14
C ILE A 36 2.02 -2.06 -3.43
N PHE A 37 1.22 -1.00 -3.40
CA PHE A 37 1.24 0.09 -4.36
C PHE A 37 1.61 1.38 -3.63
N VAL A 38 2.63 2.10 -4.12
CA VAL A 38 3.07 3.36 -3.53
C VAL A 38 2.42 4.51 -4.29
N HIS A 39 1.55 5.25 -3.60
CA HIS A 39 0.91 6.42 -4.16
C HIS A 39 1.73 7.68 -3.79
N PRO A 40 2.11 8.53 -4.77
CA PRO A 40 2.97 9.69 -4.50
C PRO A 40 2.27 10.84 -3.78
N GLU A 41 0.94 10.88 -3.78
CA GLU A 41 0.16 11.94 -3.14
C GLU A 41 -0.32 11.49 -1.75
N PRO A 42 -0.16 12.33 -0.71
CA PRO A 42 -0.69 12.03 0.62
C PRO A 42 -2.23 12.12 0.64
N PHE A 43 -2.86 11.35 1.53
CA PHE A 43 -4.28 11.50 1.79
C PHE A 43 -4.55 12.83 2.49
N SER A 44 -5.59 13.54 2.07
CA SER A 44 -5.97 14.83 2.64
C SER A 44 -7.48 14.94 2.80
N ILE A 45 -7.91 15.98 3.51
CA ILE A 45 -9.32 16.35 3.56
C ILE A 45 -9.76 16.91 2.20
N GLU A 46 -8.86 17.63 1.51
CA GLU A 46 -9.09 18.29 0.22
C GLU A 46 -9.31 17.29 -0.93
N ASN A 47 -8.50 16.22 -1.00
CA ASN A 47 -8.71 15.14 -1.95
C ASN A 47 -9.80 14.14 -1.51
N GLY A 48 -10.50 14.44 -0.42
CA GLY A 48 -11.67 13.70 0.02
C GLY A 48 -11.39 12.35 0.66
N LEU A 49 -10.12 11.96 0.83
CA LEU A 49 -9.71 10.65 1.35
C LEU A 49 -9.66 10.58 2.88
N LEU A 50 -9.60 11.73 3.56
CA LEU A 50 -9.67 11.83 5.01
C LEU A 50 -10.98 12.45 5.52
N THR A 51 -11.37 12.10 6.74
CA THR A 51 -12.34 12.84 7.55
C THR A 51 -11.72 14.15 8.04
N PRO A 52 -12.53 15.13 8.50
CA PRO A 52 -12.01 16.33 9.16
C PRO A 52 -11.12 16.04 10.38
N THR A 53 -11.28 14.86 10.99
CA THR A 53 -10.47 14.36 12.11
C THR A 53 -9.26 13.54 11.68
N LEU A 54 -8.83 13.65 10.41
CA LEU A 54 -7.67 12.97 9.82
C LEU A 54 -7.74 11.44 9.83
N LYS A 55 -8.95 10.86 9.89
CA LYS A 55 -9.16 9.42 9.74
C LYS A 55 -9.39 9.06 8.29
N ALA A 56 -8.83 7.93 7.86
CA ALA A 56 -9.04 7.37 6.53
C ALA A 56 -10.52 7.07 6.24
N LYS A 57 -11.06 7.60 5.14
CA LYS A 57 -12.39 7.24 4.64
C LYS A 57 -12.30 5.95 3.84
N ARG A 58 -12.43 4.81 4.54
CA ARG A 58 -12.24 3.47 3.97
C ARG A 58 -13.02 3.21 2.67
N VAL A 59 -14.28 3.64 2.59
CA VAL A 59 -15.13 3.45 1.40
C VAL A 59 -14.60 4.24 0.21
N GLU A 60 -14.18 5.49 0.43
CA GLU A 60 -13.66 6.34 -0.65
C GLU A 60 -12.27 5.89 -1.10
N LEU A 61 -11.40 5.47 -0.17
CA LEU A 61 -10.13 4.85 -0.49
C LEU A 61 -10.29 3.57 -1.32
N ALA A 62 -11.22 2.69 -0.93
CA ALA A 62 -11.48 1.45 -1.67
C ALA A 62 -11.96 1.70 -3.10
N LYS A 63 -12.80 2.72 -3.31
CA LYS A 63 -13.23 3.14 -4.65
C LYS A 63 -12.08 3.76 -5.45
N PHE A 64 -11.34 4.68 -4.85
CA PHE A 64 -10.25 5.41 -5.50
C PHE A 64 -9.12 4.47 -5.96
N PHE A 65 -8.75 3.49 -5.12
CA PHE A 65 -7.68 2.54 -5.40
C PHE A 65 -8.16 1.21 -6.00
N GLN A 66 -9.41 1.11 -6.45
CA GLN A 66 -10.01 -0.16 -6.88
C GLN A 66 -9.17 -0.87 -7.96
N THR A 67 -8.74 -0.14 -8.99
CA THR A 67 -7.96 -0.69 -10.10
C THR A 67 -6.59 -1.18 -9.63
N GLN A 68 -5.92 -0.41 -8.77
CA GLN A 68 -4.60 -0.76 -8.23
C GLN A 68 -4.71 -1.98 -7.31
N ILE A 69 -5.73 -2.04 -6.45
CA ILE A 69 -5.99 -3.20 -5.58
C ILE A 69 -6.23 -4.45 -6.43
N LYS A 70 -7.05 -4.36 -7.48
CA LYS A 70 -7.29 -5.48 -8.41
C LYS A 70 -5.99 -5.97 -9.05
N SER A 71 -5.17 -5.04 -9.56
CA SER A 71 -3.87 -5.37 -10.16
C SER A 71 -2.90 -6.00 -9.16
N LEU A 72 -2.92 -5.58 -7.89
CA LEU A 72 -2.11 -6.20 -6.84
C LEU A 72 -2.50 -7.66 -6.61
N TYR A 73 -3.81 -7.96 -6.53
CA TYR A 73 -4.29 -9.33 -6.39
C TYR A 73 -3.96 -10.20 -7.61
N GLU A 74 -4.11 -9.68 -8.82
CA GLU A 74 -3.75 -10.40 -10.05
C GLU A 74 -2.23 -10.68 -10.15
N SER A 75 -1.40 -9.82 -9.54
CA SER A 75 0.06 -10.00 -9.53
C SER A 75 0.59 -10.99 -8.50
N ILE A 76 -0.26 -11.47 -7.59
CA ILE A 76 0.10 -12.46 -6.58
C ILE A 76 -0.43 -13.81 -7.07
N GLU A 77 0.44 -14.62 -7.66
CA GLU A 77 0.18 -16.06 -7.83
C GLU A 77 0.24 -16.72 -6.44
N GLU A 78 -0.75 -17.56 -6.10
CA GLU A 78 -0.80 -18.28 -4.83
C GLU A 78 0.26 -19.40 -4.74
#